data_AF-A0A1B1HZU9-F1
#
_entry.id   AF-A0A1B1HZU9-F1
#
_cell.length_a   1.000
_cell.length_b   1.000
_cell.length_c   1.000
_cell.angle_alpha   90.00
_cell.angle_beta   90.00
_cell.angle_gamma   90.00
#
_symmetry.space_group_name_H-M   'P 1'
#
loop_
_entity.id
_entity.type
_entity.pdbx_description
1 polymer ?
#
loop_
_entity_poly.entity_id
_entity_poly.type
_entity_poly.pdbx_seq_one_letter_code
_entity_poly.pdbx_strand_id
1 'polypeptide(L)'
;MFHPMRRTLSILAVGGLLCAPAALLTGCFGSDKGEDPAAAVSALLAGSTTEDKVDAISPYLDATNDYNRHIVSFDYAITPSLEDMRSGKRMTYIALPLFANLRKNLEEARANPKTAGVYQDIDTEADAVLAILKDLVPLAEKMESYYSSKGYMADDYAAGTQMIAQYLPLYDAFVPAYDKFDAAVTTHFKEIQIARLEDMRKEGRVNAATFLELNMKVRELADMLEQEQIDSAAAEAKIAEINALAPKVPDIPALASYKSSLNRFIGTFRSYVAGKENGNEVVDDFNDFVRSSQNLNLAELDDKKK
;
A
#
# COMPACT_ATOMS: atom_id res chain seq x y z
N MET A 1 4.23 -6.34 22.24
CA MET A 1 3.24 -5.35 21.78
C MET A 1 3.31 -5.32 20.27
N PHE A 2 2.37 -6.00 19.60
CA PHE A 2 2.15 -5.81 18.17
C PHE A 2 1.73 -4.35 17.98
N HIS A 3 2.47 -3.58 17.19
CA HIS A 3 2.13 -2.18 16.89
C HIS A 3 1.36 -2.16 15.56
N PRO A 4 0.02 -2.11 15.56
CA PRO A 4 -0.79 -2.05 14.34
C PRO A 4 -0.41 -0.87 13.42
N MET A 5 0.07 0.24 14.00
CA MET A 5 0.56 1.42 13.27
C MET A 5 1.67 1.13 12.25
N ARG A 6 2.50 0.08 12.44
CA ARG A 6 3.61 -0.22 11.51
C ARG A 6 3.17 -0.83 10.17
N ARG A 7 1.93 -1.32 10.08
CA ARG A 7 1.42 -2.01 8.88
C ARG A 7 0.49 -1.17 8.01
N THR A 8 -0.02 -0.07 8.56
CA THR A 8 -1.16 0.66 7.98
C THR A 8 -0.77 1.75 6.99
N LEU A 9 0.50 2.14 6.92
CA LEU A 9 0.95 3.25 6.07
C LEU A 9 1.34 2.83 4.67
N SER A 10 1.61 1.54 4.47
CA SER A 10 2.34 1.09 3.29
C SER A 10 1.52 1.29 2.02
N ILE A 11 0.20 1.11 1.98
CA ILE A 11 -0.54 1.21 0.70
C ILE A 11 -1.99 1.72 0.87
N LEU A 12 -2.19 2.99 1.24
CA LEU A 12 -3.52 3.64 1.18
C LEU A 12 -3.60 4.78 0.14
N ALA A 13 -2.53 5.03 -0.63
CA ALA A 13 -2.30 6.34 -1.25
C ALA A 13 -2.19 6.42 -2.79
N VAL A 14 -2.62 5.42 -3.56
CA VAL A 14 -2.16 5.34 -4.97
C VAL A 14 -3.25 5.31 -6.05
N GLY A 15 -4.50 4.98 -5.72
CA GLY A 15 -5.53 4.78 -6.76
C GLY A 15 -5.82 6.01 -7.63
N GLY A 16 -5.67 7.23 -7.09
CA GLY A 16 -6.05 8.46 -7.82
C GLY A 16 -4.96 9.02 -8.74
N LEU A 17 -3.68 8.76 -8.47
CA LEU A 17 -2.62 9.33 -9.29
C LEU A 17 -2.47 8.59 -10.62
N LEU A 18 -2.77 7.29 -10.68
CA LEU A 18 -2.53 6.45 -11.86
C LEU A 18 -3.57 6.63 -12.99
N CYS A 19 -4.76 7.19 -12.72
CA CYS A 19 -5.87 7.24 -13.68
C CYS A 19 -5.92 8.52 -14.54
N ALA A 20 -4.83 8.87 -15.21
CA ALA A 20 -4.89 9.83 -16.31
C ALA A 20 -4.12 9.24 -17.51
N PRO A 21 -4.81 8.63 -18.49
CA PRO A 21 -4.16 8.08 -19.68
C PRO A 21 -3.53 9.24 -20.46
N ALA A 22 -2.20 9.24 -20.56
CA ALA A 22 -1.49 10.13 -21.47
C ALA A 22 -1.43 9.42 -22.82
N ALA A 23 -2.48 9.60 -23.62
CA ALA A 23 -2.50 9.10 -24.98
C ALA A 23 -1.24 9.58 -25.75
N LEU A 24 -0.64 8.63 -26.49
CA LEU A 24 0.32 8.78 -27.61
C LEU A 24 1.81 8.65 -27.22
N LEU A 25 2.50 7.58 -27.63
CA LEU A 25 3.14 7.42 -28.96
C LEU A 25 3.85 6.05 -29.06
N THR A 26 3.54 5.32 -30.12
CA THR A 26 4.20 4.08 -30.54
C THR A 26 5.58 4.36 -31.15
N GLY A 27 6.59 3.56 -30.79
CA GLY A 27 7.91 3.59 -31.42
C GLY A 27 8.60 2.23 -31.34
N CYS A 28 8.58 1.49 -32.45
CA CYS A 28 9.26 0.20 -32.64
C CYS A 28 10.78 0.30 -32.45
N PHE A 29 11.42 -0.67 -31.80
CA PHE A 29 12.75 -1.18 -32.20
C PHE A 29 12.98 -2.61 -31.66
N GLY A 30 13.61 -3.46 -32.48
CA GLY A 30 13.87 -4.87 -32.20
C GLY A 30 15.36 -5.23 -32.09
N SER A 31 15.58 -6.41 -31.48
CA SER A 31 16.70 -7.39 -31.60
C SER A 31 18.11 -6.96 -31.14
N ASP A 32 18.98 -7.74 -30.48
CA ASP A 32 19.13 -9.20 -30.25
C ASP A 32 20.14 -9.46 -29.08
N LYS A 33 19.95 -10.57 -28.35
CA LYS A 33 20.89 -11.46 -27.56
C LYS A 33 21.86 -10.96 -26.46
N GLY A 34 21.76 -11.63 -25.29
CA GLY A 34 22.86 -11.92 -24.34
C GLY A 34 22.44 -11.92 -22.87
N GLU A 35 22.46 -13.08 -22.22
CA GLU A 35 21.79 -13.41 -20.94
C GLU A 35 22.33 -12.73 -19.68
N ASP A 36 21.44 -12.04 -18.97
CA ASP A 36 21.44 -11.76 -17.53
C ASP A 36 19.96 -11.55 -17.13
N PRO A 37 19.38 -12.26 -16.13
CA PRO A 37 17.98 -12.09 -15.76
C PRO A 37 17.62 -10.63 -15.43
N ALA A 38 18.57 -9.90 -14.82
CA ALA A 38 18.42 -8.47 -14.54
C ALA A 38 18.44 -7.59 -15.81
N ALA A 39 19.19 -8.00 -16.85
CA ALA A 39 19.23 -7.31 -18.13
C ALA A 39 18.01 -7.63 -19.01
N ALA A 40 17.43 -8.83 -18.91
CA ALA A 40 16.18 -9.18 -19.60
C ALA A 40 14.97 -8.41 -19.03
N VAL A 41 14.92 -8.25 -17.70
CA VAL A 41 13.92 -7.44 -17.00
C VAL A 41 14.10 -5.94 -17.30
N SER A 42 15.35 -5.46 -17.31
CA SER A 42 15.67 -4.10 -17.75
C SER A 42 15.33 -3.87 -19.23
N ALA A 43 15.49 -4.86 -20.11
CA ALA A 43 15.18 -4.74 -21.55
C ALA A 43 13.66 -4.74 -21.84
N LEU A 44 12.85 -5.48 -21.08
CA LEU A 44 11.39 -5.42 -21.17
C LEU A 44 10.85 -4.05 -20.69
N LEU A 45 11.45 -3.50 -19.64
CA LEU A 45 11.11 -2.18 -19.09
C LEU A 45 11.83 -1.00 -19.79
N ALA A 46 12.85 -1.26 -20.61
CA ALA A 46 13.59 -0.23 -21.36
C ALA A 46 12.88 0.19 -22.66
N GLY A 47 11.99 -0.65 -23.18
CA GLY A 47 11.13 -0.35 -24.33
C GLY A 47 9.68 0.02 -23.96
N SER A 48 9.30 -0.08 -22.69
CA SER A 48 7.94 0.16 -22.22
C SER A 48 7.76 1.58 -21.72
N THR A 49 6.59 2.17 -21.97
CA THR A 49 6.23 3.50 -21.45
C THR A 49 6.06 3.45 -19.92
N THR A 50 6.11 4.60 -19.25
CA THR A 50 5.75 4.69 -17.82
C THR A 50 4.30 4.19 -17.58
N GLU A 51 3.41 4.35 -18.56
CA GLU A 51 2.04 3.81 -18.53
C GLU A 51 2.02 2.28 -18.55
N ASP A 52 2.82 1.62 -19.40
CA ASP A 52 2.94 0.15 -19.39
C ASP A 52 3.44 -0.38 -18.05
N LYS A 53 4.35 0.36 -17.39
CA LYS A 53 4.87 0.01 -16.06
C LYS A 53 3.80 0.12 -14.98
N VAL A 54 2.95 1.15 -15.08
CA VAL A 54 1.78 1.36 -14.23
C VAL A 54 0.78 0.22 -14.43
N ASP A 55 0.41 -0.09 -15.67
CA ASP A 55 -0.51 -1.17 -16.01
C ASP A 55 -0.03 -2.51 -15.43
N ALA A 56 1.27 -2.79 -15.55
CA ALA A 56 1.86 -4.02 -15.08
C ALA A 56 1.81 -4.18 -13.55
N ILE A 57 2.07 -3.11 -12.78
CA ILE A 57 2.08 -3.18 -11.31
C ILE A 57 0.67 -3.07 -10.69
N SER A 58 -0.28 -2.51 -11.42
CA SER A 58 -1.61 -2.15 -10.89
C SER A 58 -2.34 -3.31 -10.20
N PRO A 59 -2.37 -4.55 -10.73
CA PRO A 59 -3.03 -5.66 -10.04
C PRO A 59 -2.44 -5.98 -8.66
N TYR A 60 -1.12 -5.85 -8.48
CA TYR A 60 -0.49 -6.04 -7.17
C TYR A 60 -0.76 -4.86 -6.23
N LEU A 61 -0.79 -3.64 -6.75
CA LEU A 61 -1.21 -2.47 -5.98
C LEU A 61 -2.67 -2.61 -5.52
N ASP A 62 -3.57 -3.07 -6.37
CA ASP A 62 -4.98 -3.27 -6.00
C ASP A 62 -5.12 -4.37 -4.94
N ALA A 63 -4.44 -5.50 -5.12
CA ALA A 63 -4.44 -6.60 -4.14
C ALA A 63 -3.97 -6.14 -2.75
N THR A 64 -2.90 -5.36 -2.70
CA THR A 64 -2.37 -4.83 -1.44
C THR A 64 -3.23 -3.72 -0.84
N ASN A 65 -3.68 -2.74 -1.65
CA ASN A 65 -4.58 -1.67 -1.20
C ASN A 65 -5.86 -2.25 -0.59
N ASP A 66 -6.50 -3.22 -1.25
CA ASP A 66 -7.75 -3.82 -0.78
C ASP A 66 -7.57 -4.57 0.54
N TYR A 67 -6.49 -5.35 0.65
CA TYR A 67 -6.18 -6.09 1.87
C TYR A 67 -5.82 -5.14 3.02
N ASN A 68 -4.91 -4.18 2.80
CA ASN A 68 -4.48 -3.23 3.83
C ASN A 68 -5.62 -2.33 4.29
N ARG A 69 -6.47 -1.85 3.37
CA ARG A 69 -7.68 -1.09 3.74
C ARG A 69 -8.57 -1.89 4.69
N HIS A 70 -8.75 -3.18 4.44
CA HIS A 70 -9.54 -4.04 5.32
C HIS A 70 -8.87 -4.21 6.70
N ILE A 71 -7.57 -4.50 6.73
CA ILE A 71 -6.81 -4.64 7.97
C ILE A 71 -6.96 -3.38 8.84
N VAL A 72 -6.74 -2.20 8.26
CA VAL A 72 -6.86 -0.91 8.98
C VAL A 72 -8.29 -0.74 9.50
N SER A 73 -9.28 -0.95 8.64
CA SER A 73 -10.69 -0.68 8.96
C SER A 73 -11.24 -1.58 10.07
N PHE A 74 -10.74 -2.82 10.16
CA PHE A 74 -11.23 -3.84 11.09
C PHE A 74 -10.21 -4.21 12.17
N ASP A 75 -9.13 -3.44 12.34
CA ASP A 75 -8.09 -3.71 13.35
C ASP A 75 -8.67 -3.81 14.77
N TYR A 76 -9.67 -2.98 15.07
CA TYR A 76 -10.39 -2.97 16.35
C TYR A 76 -11.02 -4.32 16.72
N ALA A 77 -11.25 -5.21 15.74
CA ALA A 77 -11.80 -6.54 15.94
C ALA A 77 -10.75 -7.65 15.69
N ILE A 78 -9.92 -7.48 14.65
CA ILE A 78 -8.90 -8.44 14.25
C ILE A 78 -7.82 -8.56 15.32
N THR A 79 -7.26 -7.45 15.79
CA THR A 79 -6.18 -7.48 16.79
C THR A 79 -6.64 -8.14 18.10
N PRO A 80 -7.78 -7.75 18.71
CA PRO A 80 -8.27 -8.45 19.91
C PRO A 80 -8.57 -9.94 19.68
N SER A 81 -9.05 -10.31 18.49
CA SER A 81 -9.27 -11.73 18.17
C SER A 81 -7.97 -12.52 18.17
N LEU A 82 -6.90 -11.98 17.57
CA LEU A 82 -5.57 -12.62 17.57
C LEU A 82 -4.97 -12.69 18.98
N GLU A 83 -5.14 -11.65 19.80
CA GLU A 83 -4.70 -11.65 21.19
C GLU A 83 -5.44 -12.69 22.04
N ASP A 84 -6.76 -12.75 21.90
CA ASP A 84 -7.62 -13.73 22.58
C ASP A 84 -7.21 -15.18 22.19
N MET A 85 -6.95 -15.44 20.90
CA MET A 85 -6.43 -16.72 20.42
C MET A 85 -5.10 -17.09 21.09
N ARG A 86 -4.15 -16.15 21.14
CA ARG A 86 -2.82 -16.38 21.76
C ARG A 86 -2.90 -16.57 23.27
N SER A 87 -3.86 -15.93 23.94
CA SER A 87 -4.09 -16.10 25.37
C SER A 87 -4.77 -17.42 25.75
N GLY A 88 -5.30 -18.15 24.77
CA GLY A 88 -6.08 -19.37 25.01
C GLY A 88 -7.48 -19.12 25.55
N LYS A 89 -8.01 -17.90 25.41
CA LYS A 89 -9.36 -17.56 25.85
C LYS A 89 -10.40 -18.41 25.12
N ARG A 90 -11.45 -18.83 25.84
CA ARG A 90 -12.61 -19.49 25.25
C ARG A 90 -13.46 -18.47 24.49
N MET A 91 -13.15 -18.31 23.20
CA MET A 91 -13.80 -17.34 22.32
C MET A 91 -15.17 -17.85 21.86
N THR A 92 -16.15 -16.95 21.74
CA THR A 92 -17.47 -17.25 21.14
C THR A 92 -17.67 -16.60 19.78
N TYR A 93 -16.72 -15.77 19.37
CA TYR A 93 -16.67 -15.01 18.13
C TYR A 93 -15.21 -14.86 17.72
N ILE A 94 -14.95 -14.77 16.41
CA ILE A 94 -13.63 -14.43 15.86
C ILE A 94 -13.80 -13.39 14.75
N ALA A 95 -12.82 -12.51 14.62
CA ALA A 95 -12.59 -11.70 13.44
C ALA A 95 -11.22 -12.04 12.85
N LEU A 96 -11.18 -12.33 11.56
CA LEU A 96 -9.96 -12.68 10.83
C LEU A 96 -9.78 -11.72 9.64
N PRO A 97 -8.55 -11.52 9.15
CA PRO A 97 -8.32 -10.86 7.88
C PRO A 97 -9.01 -11.56 6.69
N LEU A 98 -9.34 -10.79 5.65
CA LEU A 98 -9.90 -11.32 4.38
C LEU A 98 -8.86 -12.03 3.50
N PHE A 99 -8.28 -13.12 4.00
CA PHE A 99 -7.27 -13.91 3.29
C PHE A 99 -7.78 -14.47 1.95
N ALA A 100 -9.06 -14.84 1.86
CA ALA A 100 -9.65 -15.35 0.63
C ALA A 100 -9.63 -14.31 -0.50
N ASN A 101 -9.90 -13.04 -0.17
CA ASN A 101 -9.84 -11.93 -1.14
C ASN A 101 -8.40 -11.68 -1.58
N LEU A 102 -7.46 -11.64 -0.63
CA LEU A 102 -6.04 -11.48 -0.96
C LEU A 102 -5.55 -12.61 -1.87
N ARG A 103 -5.86 -13.88 -1.55
CA ARG A 103 -5.50 -15.03 -2.37
C ARG A 103 -6.03 -14.88 -3.80
N LYS A 104 -7.32 -14.57 -3.93
CA LYS A 104 -7.98 -14.37 -5.23
C LYS A 104 -7.29 -13.26 -6.03
N ASN A 105 -7.09 -12.08 -5.43
CA ASN A 105 -6.49 -10.94 -6.13
C ASN A 105 -5.06 -11.23 -6.57
N LEU A 106 -4.28 -11.96 -5.77
CA LEU A 106 -2.94 -12.40 -6.13
C LEU A 106 -2.95 -13.45 -7.25
N GLU A 107 -3.84 -14.44 -7.21
CA GLU A 107 -4.02 -15.42 -8.29
C GLU A 107 -4.39 -14.72 -9.61
N GLU A 108 -5.28 -13.73 -9.57
CA GLU A 108 -5.67 -12.91 -10.73
C GLU A 108 -4.48 -12.06 -11.25
N ALA A 109 -3.69 -11.45 -10.36
CA ALA A 109 -2.48 -10.72 -10.73
C ALA A 109 -1.43 -11.63 -11.38
N ARG A 110 -1.21 -12.84 -10.83
CA ARG A 110 -0.30 -13.86 -11.39
C ARG A 110 -0.78 -14.43 -12.73
N ALA A 111 -2.09 -14.48 -12.95
CA ALA A 111 -2.65 -14.93 -14.22
C ALA A 111 -2.67 -13.84 -15.31
N ASN A 112 -2.47 -12.57 -14.95
CA ASN A 112 -2.53 -11.46 -15.89
C ASN A 112 -1.23 -11.38 -16.73
N PRO A 113 -1.30 -11.53 -18.07
CA PRO A 113 -0.12 -11.53 -18.94
C PRO A 113 0.57 -10.17 -19.04
N LYS A 114 -0.08 -9.07 -18.62
CA LYS A 114 0.55 -7.75 -18.53
C LYS A 114 1.35 -7.54 -17.24
N THR A 115 1.12 -8.39 -16.24
CA THR A 115 1.72 -8.26 -14.89
C THR A 115 2.77 -9.33 -14.67
N ALA A 116 2.42 -10.59 -14.94
CA ALA A 116 3.28 -11.73 -14.71
C ALA A 116 4.57 -11.64 -15.54
N GLY A 117 5.71 -11.80 -14.87
CA GLY A 117 7.05 -11.78 -15.45
C GLY A 117 7.65 -10.39 -15.63
N VAL A 118 6.89 -9.31 -15.40
CA VAL A 118 7.40 -7.93 -15.50
C VAL A 118 8.24 -7.57 -14.27
N TYR A 119 7.71 -7.82 -13.06
CA TYR A 119 8.38 -7.59 -11.79
C TYR A 119 8.64 -8.94 -11.10
N GLN A 120 9.74 -9.59 -11.47
CA GLN A 120 10.04 -10.98 -11.04
C GLN A 120 10.22 -11.13 -9.52
N ASP A 121 10.69 -10.09 -8.86
CA ASP A 121 10.80 -10.03 -7.40
C ASP A 121 9.41 -9.95 -6.74
N ILE A 122 8.50 -9.10 -7.25
CA ILE A 122 7.11 -9.06 -6.78
C ILE A 122 6.43 -10.42 -7.02
N ASP A 123 6.61 -11.00 -8.20
CA ASP A 123 6.09 -12.33 -8.54
C ASP A 123 6.55 -13.40 -7.54
N THR A 124 7.84 -13.40 -7.20
CA THR A 124 8.44 -14.35 -6.26
C THR A 124 7.83 -14.21 -4.87
N GLU A 125 7.70 -12.97 -4.36
CA GLU A 125 7.11 -12.74 -3.04
C GLU A 125 5.59 -13.00 -3.03
N ALA A 126 4.88 -12.72 -4.12
CA ALA A 126 3.47 -13.06 -4.29
C ALA A 126 3.27 -14.59 -4.25
N ASP A 127 4.11 -15.35 -4.94
CA ASP A 127 4.07 -16.81 -4.93
C ASP A 127 4.35 -17.38 -3.52
N ALA A 128 5.24 -16.74 -2.74
CA ALA A 128 5.50 -17.11 -1.35
C ALA A 128 4.28 -16.84 -0.44
N VAL A 129 3.59 -15.71 -0.62
CA VAL A 129 2.34 -15.41 0.09
C VAL A 129 1.24 -16.41 -0.30
N LEU A 130 1.07 -16.70 -1.59
CA LEU A 130 0.09 -17.66 -2.10
C LEU A 130 0.31 -19.07 -1.53
N ALA A 131 1.57 -19.50 -1.39
CA ALA A 131 1.89 -20.80 -0.80
C ALA A 131 1.35 -20.96 0.62
N ILE A 132 1.39 -19.89 1.43
CA ILE A 132 0.84 -19.89 2.81
C ILE A 132 -0.69 -19.78 2.78
N LEU A 133 -1.22 -18.90 1.92
CA LEU A 133 -2.67 -18.70 1.77
C LEU A 133 -3.41 -19.97 1.33
N LYS A 134 -2.73 -20.88 0.63
CA LYS A 134 -3.28 -22.19 0.26
C LYS A 134 -3.84 -22.97 1.46
N ASP A 135 -3.13 -22.96 2.59
CA ASP A 135 -3.53 -23.68 3.80
C ASP A 135 -4.25 -22.76 4.80
N LEU A 136 -3.87 -21.48 4.85
CA LEU A 136 -4.45 -20.50 5.79
C LEU A 136 -5.91 -20.17 5.46
N VAL A 137 -6.27 -19.98 4.19
CA VAL A 137 -7.64 -19.63 3.78
C VAL A 137 -8.67 -20.70 4.16
N PRO A 138 -8.53 -21.99 3.79
CA PRO A 138 -9.53 -23.00 4.14
C PRO A 138 -9.64 -23.20 5.67
N LEU A 139 -8.56 -23.00 6.42
CA LEU A 139 -8.60 -23.04 7.88
C LEU A 139 -9.37 -21.84 8.45
N ALA A 140 -9.14 -20.64 7.94
CA ALA A 140 -9.86 -19.42 8.35
C ALA A 140 -11.37 -19.56 8.10
N GLU A 141 -11.78 -19.99 6.91
CA GLU A 141 -13.19 -20.23 6.56
C GLU A 141 -13.84 -21.28 7.50
N LYS A 142 -13.11 -22.35 7.82
CA LYS A 142 -13.57 -23.38 8.75
C LYS A 142 -13.74 -22.82 10.16
N MET A 143 -12.81 -21.99 10.62
CA MET A 143 -12.90 -21.33 11.92
C MET A 143 -14.12 -20.40 11.96
N GLU A 144 -14.31 -19.55 10.95
CA GLU A 144 -15.45 -18.65 10.86
C GLU A 144 -16.78 -19.41 10.90
N SER A 145 -16.88 -20.49 10.14
CA SER A 145 -18.05 -21.38 10.15
C SER A 145 -18.32 -22.00 11.54
N TYR A 146 -17.27 -22.46 12.23
CA TYR A 146 -17.39 -23.04 13.56
C TYR A 146 -17.92 -22.05 14.60
N TYR A 147 -17.38 -20.82 14.64
CA TYR A 147 -17.86 -19.81 15.60
C TYR A 147 -19.23 -19.27 15.20
N SER A 148 -19.50 -19.05 13.91
CA SER A 148 -20.81 -18.60 13.44
C SER A 148 -21.92 -19.61 13.69
N SER A 149 -21.63 -20.91 13.63
CA SER A 149 -22.58 -21.99 13.93
C SER A 149 -22.70 -22.33 15.42
N LYS A 150 -21.94 -21.63 16.28
CA LYS A 150 -21.82 -21.92 17.72
C LYS A 150 -21.33 -23.34 18.02
N GLY A 151 -20.46 -23.89 17.17
CA GLY A 151 -19.89 -25.23 17.32
C GLY A 151 -19.24 -25.46 18.70
N TYR A 152 -18.69 -24.39 19.29
CA TYR A 152 -18.11 -24.39 20.64
C TYR A 152 -19.06 -24.85 21.76
N MET A 153 -20.37 -24.74 21.57
CA MET A 153 -21.36 -25.23 22.53
C MET A 153 -21.50 -26.76 22.50
N ALA A 154 -21.16 -27.38 21.37
CA ALA A 154 -21.34 -28.82 21.16
C ALA A 154 -20.13 -29.64 21.61
N ASP A 155 -18.92 -29.05 21.60
CA ASP A 155 -17.66 -29.75 21.83
C ASP A 155 -16.80 -29.16 22.96
N ASP A 156 -17.39 -28.28 23.79
CA ASP A 156 -16.69 -27.53 24.84
C ASP A 156 -15.38 -26.90 24.35
N TYR A 157 -15.43 -26.23 23.19
CA TYR A 157 -14.32 -25.51 22.55
C TYR A 157 -13.18 -26.41 22.02
N ALA A 158 -13.36 -27.73 21.96
CA ALA A 158 -12.30 -28.66 21.56
C ALA A 158 -11.82 -28.41 20.12
N ALA A 159 -12.71 -28.34 19.13
CA ALA A 159 -12.31 -28.10 17.75
C ALA A 159 -11.78 -26.68 17.55
N GLY A 160 -12.35 -25.68 18.23
CA GLY A 160 -11.84 -24.30 18.23
C GLY A 160 -10.39 -24.24 18.69
N THR A 161 -10.07 -24.90 19.81
CA THR A 161 -8.70 -24.99 20.35
C THR A 161 -7.74 -25.64 19.34
N GLN A 162 -8.16 -26.73 18.70
CA GLN A 162 -7.34 -27.42 17.70
C GLN A 162 -7.09 -26.54 16.45
N MET A 163 -8.11 -25.82 15.97
CA MET A 163 -7.97 -24.94 14.81
C MET A 163 -7.10 -23.73 15.12
N ILE A 164 -7.24 -23.10 16.30
CA ILE A 164 -6.37 -21.99 16.73
C ILE A 164 -4.89 -22.44 16.76
N ALA A 165 -4.62 -23.65 17.27
CA ALA A 165 -3.27 -24.20 17.31
C ALA A 165 -2.66 -24.43 15.91
N GLN A 166 -3.49 -24.67 14.89
CA GLN A 166 -3.04 -24.76 13.49
C GLN A 166 -2.95 -23.38 12.82
N TYR A 167 -3.83 -22.46 13.20
CA TYR A 167 -3.96 -21.14 12.59
C TYR A 167 -2.79 -20.23 12.97
N LEU A 168 -2.41 -20.18 14.26
CA LEU A 168 -1.39 -19.24 14.73
C LEU A 168 -0.03 -19.41 14.02
N PRO A 169 0.50 -20.64 13.81
CA PRO A 169 1.74 -20.82 13.05
C PRO A 169 1.64 -20.36 11.58
N LEU A 170 0.51 -20.59 10.92
CA LEU A 170 0.28 -20.15 9.54
C LEU A 170 0.19 -18.63 9.46
N TYR A 171 -0.52 -18.00 10.42
CA TYR A 171 -0.58 -16.54 10.52
C TYR A 171 0.79 -15.92 10.81
N ASP A 172 1.57 -16.52 11.71
CA ASP A 172 2.93 -16.08 12.06
C ASP A 172 3.91 -16.22 10.88
N ALA A 173 3.72 -17.20 10.00
CA ALA A 173 4.46 -17.32 8.74
C ALA A 173 3.97 -16.35 7.66
N PHE A 174 2.65 -16.11 7.59
CA PHE A 174 2.03 -15.21 6.63
C PHE A 174 2.53 -13.78 6.80
N VAL A 175 2.58 -13.29 8.04
CA VAL A 175 2.98 -11.91 8.37
C VAL A 175 4.28 -11.49 7.67
N PRO A 176 5.44 -12.13 7.91
CA PRO A 176 6.69 -11.69 7.30
C PRO A 176 6.75 -11.96 5.79
N ALA A 177 5.98 -12.91 5.26
CA ALA A 177 5.88 -13.12 3.81
C ALA A 177 5.10 -11.99 3.14
N TYR A 178 3.97 -11.59 3.74
CA TYR A 178 3.19 -10.45 3.28
C TYR A 178 3.98 -9.15 3.36
N ASP A 179 4.70 -8.92 4.46
CA ASP A 179 5.51 -7.71 4.65
C ASP A 179 6.59 -7.57 3.55
N LYS A 180 7.20 -8.68 3.10
CA LYS A 180 8.16 -8.68 1.97
C LYS A 180 7.49 -8.37 0.64
N PHE A 181 6.35 -9.00 0.38
CA PHE A 181 5.56 -8.76 -0.83
C PHE A 181 5.12 -7.29 -0.93
N ASP A 182 4.55 -6.75 0.14
CA ASP A 182 4.11 -5.35 0.23
C ASP A 182 5.28 -4.37 0.04
N ALA A 183 6.45 -4.67 0.63
CA ALA A 183 7.66 -3.87 0.44
C ALA A 183 8.18 -3.88 -1.01
N ALA A 184 8.13 -5.03 -1.69
CA ALA A 184 8.52 -5.14 -3.10
C ALA A 184 7.59 -4.31 -4.00
N VAL A 185 6.27 -4.42 -3.80
CA VAL A 185 5.28 -3.62 -4.52
C VAL A 185 5.48 -2.12 -4.27
N THR A 186 5.70 -1.74 -3.01
CA THR A 186 5.94 -0.34 -2.62
C THR A 186 7.21 0.22 -3.27
N THR A 187 8.26 -0.59 -3.38
CA THR A 187 9.54 -0.19 -3.98
C THR A 187 9.37 0.15 -5.46
N HIS A 188 8.82 -0.77 -6.25
CA HIS A 188 8.57 -0.53 -7.68
C HIS A 188 7.58 0.61 -7.92
N PHE A 189 6.56 0.73 -7.06
CA PHE A 189 5.64 1.86 -7.16
C PHE A 189 6.36 3.21 -6.98
N LYS A 190 7.28 3.32 -6.01
CA LYS A 190 8.10 4.53 -5.83
C LYS A 190 8.97 4.82 -7.05
N GLU A 191 9.57 3.80 -7.65
CA GLU A 191 10.38 3.95 -8.88
C GLU A 191 9.54 4.47 -10.06
N ILE A 192 8.32 3.95 -10.24
CA ILE A 192 7.39 4.41 -11.27
C ILE A 192 6.99 5.87 -11.06
N GLN A 193 6.74 6.27 -9.81
CA GLN A 193 6.41 7.67 -9.49
C GLN A 193 7.57 8.62 -9.77
N ILE A 194 8.82 8.19 -9.53
CA ILE A 194 10.02 8.95 -9.92
C ILE A 194 10.12 9.06 -11.44
N ALA A 195 9.94 7.96 -12.18
CA ALA A 195 9.97 7.98 -13.65
C ALA A 195 8.91 8.94 -14.22
N ARG A 196 7.69 8.90 -13.66
CA ARG A 196 6.60 9.79 -14.07
C ARG A 196 6.87 11.26 -13.75
N LEU A 197 7.50 11.55 -12.62
CA LEU A 197 7.94 12.90 -12.27
C LEU A 197 8.94 13.43 -13.31
N GLU A 198 9.89 12.61 -13.72
CA GLU A 198 10.86 12.97 -14.76
C GLU A 198 10.22 13.17 -16.14
N ASP A 199 9.24 12.34 -16.49
CA ASP A 199 8.48 12.51 -17.74
C ASP A 199 7.68 13.82 -17.73
N MET A 200 6.96 14.14 -16.66
CA MET A 200 6.25 15.42 -16.51
C MET A 200 7.21 16.62 -16.62
N ARG A 201 8.41 16.53 -16.05
CA ARG A 201 9.44 17.58 -16.17
C ARG A 201 9.90 17.76 -17.61
N LYS A 202 10.15 16.68 -18.35
CA LYS A 202 10.52 16.73 -19.78
C LYS A 202 9.40 17.28 -20.66
N GLU A 203 8.16 16.96 -20.34
CA GLU A 203 6.96 17.47 -21.02
C GLU A 203 6.66 18.95 -20.71
N GLY A 204 7.39 19.56 -19.76
CA GLY A 204 7.17 20.95 -19.34
C GLY A 204 5.93 21.14 -18.45
N ARG A 205 5.41 20.06 -17.87
CA ARG A 205 4.25 20.05 -16.95
C ARG A 205 4.67 20.41 -15.53
N VAL A 206 5.08 21.67 -15.35
CA VAL A 206 5.69 22.18 -14.11
C VAL A 206 4.77 22.03 -12.89
N ASN A 207 3.48 22.31 -13.04
CA ASN A 207 2.53 22.27 -11.93
C ASN A 207 2.20 20.83 -11.52
N ALA A 208 1.96 19.94 -12.49
CA ALA A 208 1.75 18.52 -12.22
C ALA A 208 3.00 17.86 -11.60
N ALA A 209 4.19 18.17 -12.11
CA ALA A 209 5.45 17.68 -11.56
C ALA A 209 5.65 18.15 -10.11
N THR A 210 5.42 19.44 -9.84
CA THR A 210 5.52 20.00 -8.48
C THR A 210 4.52 19.36 -7.52
N PHE A 211 3.28 19.15 -7.98
CA PHE A 211 2.26 18.48 -7.19
C PHE A 211 2.65 17.03 -6.88
N LEU A 212 3.12 16.27 -7.88
CA LEU A 212 3.58 14.89 -7.71
C LEU A 212 4.75 14.81 -6.72
N GLU A 213 5.77 15.64 -6.89
CA GLU A 213 6.94 15.71 -6.01
C GLU A 213 6.54 16.03 -4.56
N LEU A 214 5.62 16.98 -4.36
CA LEU A 214 5.10 17.30 -3.03
C LEU A 214 4.42 16.09 -2.38
N ASN A 215 3.56 15.38 -3.11
CA ASN A 215 2.90 14.17 -2.58
C ASN A 215 3.91 13.07 -2.23
N MET A 216 4.97 12.90 -3.03
CA MET A 216 6.06 11.97 -2.72
C MET A 216 6.78 12.35 -1.42
N LYS A 217 7.06 13.64 -1.19
CA LYS A 217 7.69 14.11 0.06
C LYS A 217 6.79 13.94 1.28
N VAL A 218 5.49 14.20 1.14
CA VAL A 218 4.52 13.96 2.21
C VAL A 218 4.45 12.47 2.54
N ARG A 219 4.52 11.60 1.54
CA ARG A 219 4.58 10.15 1.75
C ARG A 219 5.88 9.71 2.43
N GLU A 220 7.04 10.24 2.02
CA GLU A 220 8.32 10.00 2.70
C GLU A 220 8.27 10.40 4.18
N LEU A 221 7.56 11.49 4.52
CA LEU A 221 7.33 11.87 5.92
C LEU A 221 6.46 10.84 6.64
N ALA A 222 5.34 10.42 6.03
CA ALA A 222 4.44 9.43 6.61
C ALA A 222 5.13 8.06 6.85
N ASP A 223 5.98 7.62 5.92
CA ASP A 223 6.77 6.38 6.05
C ASP A 223 7.68 6.40 7.30
N MET A 224 8.05 7.58 7.83
CA MET A 224 8.84 7.65 9.06
C MET A 224 8.10 7.13 10.29
N LEU A 225 6.76 7.10 10.28
CA LEU A 225 5.94 6.52 11.37
C LEU A 225 6.13 5.00 11.50
N GLU A 226 6.70 4.33 10.49
CA GLU A 226 7.03 2.91 10.57
C GLU A 226 8.25 2.65 11.49
N GLN A 227 9.04 3.69 11.79
CA GLN A 227 10.25 3.60 12.62
C GLN A 227 9.89 3.45 14.10
N GLU A 228 10.64 2.62 14.83
CA GLU A 228 10.43 2.48 16.29
C GLU A 228 10.69 3.78 17.04
N GLN A 229 11.65 4.57 16.54
CA GLN A 229 12.02 5.88 17.04
C GLN A 229 12.18 6.82 15.86
N ILE A 230 11.34 7.84 15.79
CA ILE A 230 11.38 8.83 14.72
C ILE A 230 12.50 9.82 14.99
N ASP A 231 13.44 9.95 14.07
CA ASP A 231 14.43 11.02 14.09
C ASP A 231 13.73 12.37 13.84
N SER A 232 13.58 13.16 14.91
CA SER A 232 12.92 14.46 14.86
C SER A 232 13.62 15.46 13.93
N ALA A 233 14.95 15.39 13.81
CA ALA A 233 15.70 16.29 12.93
C ALA A 233 15.48 15.92 11.46
N ALA A 234 15.48 14.62 11.14
CA ALA A 234 15.16 14.14 9.80
C ALA A 234 13.71 14.45 9.42
N ALA A 235 12.77 14.31 10.35
CA ALA A 235 11.36 14.65 10.13
C ALA A 235 11.18 16.15 9.85
N GLU A 236 11.81 17.02 10.65
CA GLU A 236 11.76 18.46 10.41
C GLU A 236 12.44 18.87 9.09
N ALA A 237 13.54 18.21 8.71
CA ALA A 237 14.16 18.42 7.40
C ALA A 237 13.20 18.06 6.26
N LYS A 238 12.48 16.94 6.38
CA LYS A 238 11.46 16.55 5.40
C LYS A 238 10.29 17.53 5.35
N ILE A 239 9.81 17.99 6.51
CA ILE A 239 8.76 19.02 6.60
C ILE A 239 9.24 20.34 5.97
N ALA A 240 10.51 20.70 6.10
CA ALA A 240 11.07 21.87 5.44
C ALA A 240 11.06 21.75 3.91
N GLU A 241 11.41 20.57 3.35
CA GLU A 241 11.27 20.29 1.92
C GLU A 241 9.82 20.43 1.44
N ILE A 242 8.87 19.83 2.19
CA ILE A 242 7.43 19.92 1.92
C ILE A 242 6.97 21.39 1.92
N ASN A 243 7.35 22.17 2.93
CA ASN A 243 6.99 23.59 3.03
C ASN A 243 7.64 24.47 1.95
N ALA A 244 8.78 24.05 1.37
CA ALA A 244 9.39 24.74 0.24
C ALA A 244 8.67 24.46 -1.09
N LEU A 245 8.04 23.29 -1.21
CA LEU A 245 7.27 22.88 -2.40
C LEU A 245 5.81 23.34 -2.35
N ALA A 246 5.17 23.32 -1.18
CA ALA A 246 3.75 23.64 -1.02
C ALA A 246 3.31 24.98 -1.64
N PRO A 247 4.07 26.09 -1.54
CA PRO A 247 3.71 27.37 -2.17
C PRO A 247 3.80 27.37 -3.70
N LYS A 248 4.51 26.40 -4.29
CA LYS A 248 4.71 26.28 -5.75
C LYS A 248 3.56 25.52 -6.43
N VAL A 249 2.75 24.80 -5.66
CA VAL A 249 1.54 24.15 -6.16
C VAL A 249 0.48 25.22 -6.46
N PRO A 250 -0.23 25.13 -7.61
CA PRO A 250 -1.21 26.14 -8.01
C PRO A 250 -2.22 26.50 -6.93
N ASP A 251 -2.58 27.79 -6.88
CA ASP A 251 -3.64 28.27 -6.00
C ASP A 251 -4.98 28.33 -6.74
N ILE A 252 -5.64 27.18 -6.80
CA ILE A 252 -6.95 27.01 -7.43
C ILE A 252 -7.95 26.42 -6.43
N PRO A 253 -9.26 26.70 -6.56
CA PRO A 253 -10.28 26.20 -5.64
C PRO A 253 -10.27 24.68 -5.46
N ALA A 254 -9.94 23.92 -6.52
CA ALA A 254 -9.82 22.47 -6.45
C ALA A 254 -8.75 21.97 -5.45
N LEU A 255 -7.75 22.80 -5.15
CA LEU A 255 -6.64 22.48 -4.25
C LEU A 255 -6.82 23.05 -2.82
N ALA A 256 -7.95 23.68 -2.51
CA ALA A 256 -8.19 24.27 -1.20
C ALA A 256 -8.19 23.21 -0.07
N SER A 257 -8.95 22.13 -0.25
CA SER A 257 -8.97 21.02 0.70
C SER A 257 -7.62 20.33 0.81
N TYR A 258 -6.90 20.20 -0.31
CA TYR A 258 -5.56 19.62 -0.35
C TYR A 258 -4.56 20.37 0.55
N LYS A 259 -4.48 21.70 0.42
CA LYS A 259 -3.60 22.54 1.24
C LYS A 259 -3.99 22.49 2.72
N SER A 260 -5.29 22.45 3.02
CA SER A 260 -5.79 22.34 4.39
C SER A 260 -5.39 21.02 5.04
N SER A 261 -5.66 19.89 4.37
CA SER A 261 -5.31 18.56 4.87
C SER A 261 -3.80 18.36 5.01
N LEU A 262 -2.99 18.91 4.09
CA LEU A 262 -1.53 18.90 4.19
C LEU A 262 -1.04 19.57 5.48
N ASN A 263 -1.51 20.79 5.76
CA ASN A 263 -1.11 21.52 6.96
C ASN A 263 -1.54 20.80 8.24
N ARG A 264 -2.72 20.18 8.22
CA ARG A 264 -3.24 19.41 9.35
C ARG A 264 -2.37 18.18 9.64
N PHE A 265 -2.07 17.38 8.62
CA PHE A 265 -1.15 16.23 8.72
C PHE A 265 0.24 16.63 9.25
N ILE A 266 0.85 17.69 8.72
CA ILE A 266 2.15 18.18 9.23
C ILE A 266 2.05 18.55 10.72
N GLY A 267 0.95 19.19 11.11
CA GLY A 267 0.69 19.57 12.50
C GLY A 267 0.57 18.36 13.43
N THR A 268 -0.25 17.38 13.07
CA THR A 268 -0.43 16.17 13.88
C THR A 268 0.81 15.29 13.89
N PHE A 269 1.52 15.16 12.77
CA PHE A 269 2.82 14.48 12.72
C PHE A 269 3.82 15.08 13.72
N ARG A 270 3.97 16.41 13.75
CA ARG A 270 4.83 17.10 14.72
C ARG A 270 4.41 16.86 16.16
N SER A 271 3.11 16.92 16.44
CA SER A 271 2.57 16.64 17.77
C SER A 271 2.85 15.20 18.21
N TYR A 272 2.74 14.23 17.29
CA TYR A 272 3.07 12.83 17.55
C TYR A 272 4.55 12.63 17.85
N VAL A 273 5.45 13.19 17.03
CA VAL A 273 6.91 13.13 17.29
C VAL A 273 7.27 13.78 18.63
N ALA A 274 6.54 14.82 19.05
CA ALA A 274 6.71 15.45 20.36
C ALA A 274 6.08 14.67 21.53
N GLY A 275 5.46 13.51 21.29
CA GLY A 275 4.78 12.69 22.30
C GLY A 275 3.46 13.28 22.80
N LYS A 276 2.82 14.16 22.01
CA LYS A 276 1.60 14.88 22.38
C LYS A 276 0.34 14.41 21.65
N GLU A 277 0.48 13.48 20.71
CA GLU A 277 -0.61 13.01 19.87
C GLU A 277 -0.61 11.49 19.75
N ASN A 278 -1.77 10.90 19.47
CA ASN A 278 -1.87 9.47 19.14
C ASN A 278 -1.53 9.24 17.66
N GLY A 279 -0.79 8.17 17.36
CA GLY A 279 -0.46 7.85 15.96
C GLY A 279 -1.69 7.51 15.11
N ASN A 280 -2.80 7.07 15.72
CA ASN A 280 -4.08 6.92 15.00
C ASN A 280 -4.57 8.25 14.39
N GLU A 281 -4.46 9.37 15.13
CA GLU A 281 -4.85 10.70 14.64
C GLU A 281 -3.96 11.14 13.47
N VAL A 282 -2.66 10.83 13.54
CA VAL A 282 -1.73 11.10 12.43
C VAL A 282 -2.11 10.32 11.17
N VAL A 283 -2.47 9.04 11.34
CA VAL A 283 -2.89 8.18 10.22
C VAL A 283 -4.20 8.68 9.62
N ASP A 284 -5.16 9.11 10.42
CA ASP A 284 -6.43 9.67 9.94
C ASP A 284 -6.22 10.95 9.15
N ASP A 285 -5.38 11.87 9.63
CA ASP A 285 -5.04 13.09 8.91
C ASP A 285 -4.26 12.84 7.62
N PHE A 286 -3.35 11.86 7.64
CA PHE A 286 -2.66 11.42 6.42
C PHE A 286 -3.65 10.86 5.39
N ASN A 287 -4.61 10.04 5.83
CA ASN A 287 -5.64 9.49 4.96
C ASN A 287 -6.54 10.59 4.36
N ASP A 288 -6.86 11.63 5.13
CA ASP A 288 -7.57 12.80 4.62
C ASP A 288 -6.77 13.60 3.60
N PHE A 289 -5.46 13.77 3.82
CA PHE A 289 -4.55 14.35 2.83
C PHE A 289 -4.57 13.53 1.54
N VAL A 290 -4.45 12.20 1.63
CA VAL A 290 -4.50 11.30 0.48
C VAL A 290 -5.82 11.42 -0.27
N ARG A 291 -6.98 11.37 0.41
CA ARG A 291 -8.29 11.54 -0.25
C ARG A 291 -8.39 12.87 -0.98
N SER A 292 -7.85 13.93 -0.38
CA SER A 292 -7.86 15.26 -0.99
C SER A 292 -6.94 15.37 -2.22
N SER A 293 -5.88 14.56 -2.31
CA SER A 293 -4.97 14.53 -3.46
C SER A 293 -5.49 13.69 -4.62
N GLN A 294 -6.29 12.66 -4.35
CA GLN A 294 -6.85 11.75 -5.36
C GLN A 294 -7.95 12.37 -6.24
N ASN A 295 -8.62 13.42 -5.78
CA ASN A 295 -9.72 14.05 -6.52
C ASN A 295 -9.25 15.03 -7.63
N LEU A 296 -7.96 15.08 -7.93
CA LEU A 296 -7.36 16.08 -8.81
C LEU A 296 -6.94 15.47 -10.14
N ASN A 297 -7.39 16.10 -11.22
CA ASN A 297 -6.91 15.79 -12.55
C ASN A 297 -5.56 16.50 -12.79
N LEU A 298 -4.47 15.74 -12.84
CA LEU A 298 -3.13 16.28 -13.08
C LEU A 298 -2.97 16.94 -14.46
N ALA A 299 -3.81 16.61 -15.43
CA ALA A 299 -3.76 17.27 -16.74
C ALA A 299 -4.22 18.74 -16.64
N GLU A 300 -5.19 19.01 -15.77
CA GLU A 300 -5.78 20.36 -15.62
C GLU A 300 -4.88 21.34 -14.86
N LEU A 301 -3.81 20.84 -14.22
CA LEU A 301 -2.90 21.69 -13.44
C LEU A 301 -2.00 22.55 -14.32
N ASP A 302 -1.67 22.08 -15.52
CA ASP A 302 -0.78 22.77 -16.46
C ASP A 302 -1.54 23.42 -17.63
N ASP A 303 -2.85 23.14 -17.75
CA ASP A 303 -3.70 23.80 -18.72
C ASP A 303 -3.80 25.30 -18.40
N LYS A 304 -3.30 26.12 -19.33
CA LYS A 304 -3.60 27.55 -19.33
C LYS A 304 -5.12 27.67 -19.46
N LYS A 305 -5.80 28.14 -18.39
CA LYS A 305 -7.19 28.59 -18.48
C LYS A 305 -7.33 29.43 -19.76
N LYS A 306 -8.08 28.92 -20.73
CA LYS A 306 -8.52 29.70 -21.89
C LYS A 306 -9.55 30.73 -21.45
#